data_AF-A0A655AN86-F1
#
_entry.id   AF-A0A655AN86-F1
#
_cell.length_a   1.000
_cell.length_b   1.000
_cell.length_c   1.000
_cell.angle_alpha   90.00
_cell.angle_beta   90.00
_cell.angle_gamma   90.00
#
_symmetry.space_group_name_H-M   'P 1'
#
loop_
_entity.id
_entity.type
_entity.pdbx_description
1 polymer ?
#
loop_
_entity_poly.entity_id
_entity_poly.type
_entity_poly.pdbx_seq_one_letter_code
_entity_poly.pdbx_strand_id
1 'polypeptide(L)'
;MVAGSKEARIAEVVRRGPGGSDTLVVGHPYVDIWQAVKPQRVGLAAWPRVPRHIEWKHGVCDALGWPHADQADIAAAWRRIRSQVRDWTDLEPALIGRVEELIDFVTQPAGDE
;
A
#
# COMPACT_ATOMS: atom_id res chain seq x y z
N MET A 1 -5.40 9.86 -6.23
CA MET A 1 -5.83 8.96 -7.33
C MET A 1 -5.29 9.48 -8.65
N VAL A 2 -5.10 8.60 -9.64
CA VAL A 2 -4.65 8.99 -11.00
C VAL A 2 -5.87 9.27 -11.87
N ALA A 3 -5.98 10.48 -12.41
CA ALA A 3 -7.10 10.89 -13.26
C ALA A 3 -7.22 9.99 -14.49
N GLY A 4 -8.44 9.59 -14.85
CA GLY A 4 -8.72 8.72 -16.00
C GLY A 4 -8.37 7.24 -15.82
N SER A 5 -7.81 6.82 -14.68
CA SER A 5 -7.47 5.41 -14.45
C SER A 5 -8.73 4.53 -14.31
N LYS A 6 -8.55 3.20 -14.43
CA LYS A 6 -9.61 2.23 -14.16
C LYS A 6 -10.12 2.37 -12.72
N GLU A 7 -9.22 2.52 -11.78
CA GLU A 7 -9.49 2.65 -10.34
C GLU A 7 -10.29 3.93 -10.05
N ALA A 8 -9.90 5.06 -10.68
CA ALA A 8 -10.65 6.31 -10.54
C ALA A 8 -12.09 6.19 -11.07
N ARG A 9 -12.30 5.46 -12.17
CA ARG A 9 -13.63 5.15 -12.71
C ARG A 9 -14.44 4.26 -11.77
N ILE A 10 -13.83 3.21 -11.20
CA ILE A 10 -14.49 2.34 -10.23
C ILE A 10 -14.89 3.12 -8.98
N ALA A 11 -13.99 3.95 -8.44
CA ALA A 11 -14.28 4.79 -7.28
C ALA A 11 -15.46 5.76 -7.54
N GLU A 12 -15.59 6.27 -8.77
CA GLU A 12 -16.73 7.10 -9.15
C GLU A 12 -18.05 6.31 -9.22
N VAL A 13 -18.02 5.08 -9.73
CA VAL A 13 -19.21 4.20 -9.73
C VAL A 13 -19.66 3.92 -8.31
N VAL A 14 -18.72 3.61 -7.40
CA VAL A 14 -19.01 3.39 -5.98
C VAL A 14 -19.63 4.63 -5.34
N ARG A 15 -19.05 5.81 -5.56
CA ARG A 15 -19.58 7.09 -5.03
C ARG A 15 -21.00 7.40 -5.48
N ARG A 16 -21.39 7.00 -6.70
CA ARG A 16 -22.73 7.24 -7.24
C ARG A 16 -23.74 6.13 -6.89
N GLY A 17 -23.26 5.04 -6.28
CA GLY A 17 -24.09 3.91 -5.92
C GLY A 17 -24.90 4.14 -4.64
N PRO A 18 -25.79 3.19 -4.28
CA PRO A 18 -26.68 3.31 -3.11
C PRO A 18 -25.95 3.52 -1.78
N GLY A 19 -24.74 3.00 -1.61
CA GLY A 19 -23.90 3.19 -0.42
C GLY A 19 -22.81 4.25 -0.58
N GLY A 20 -22.92 5.13 -1.57
CA GLY A 20 -21.88 6.09 -1.91
C GLY A 20 -21.59 7.10 -0.79
N SER A 21 -22.61 7.50 -0.03
CA SER A 21 -22.46 8.35 1.16
C SER A 21 -21.69 7.65 2.29
N ASP A 22 -21.80 6.33 2.36
CA ASP A 22 -21.23 5.49 3.43
C ASP A 22 -19.92 4.82 2.99
N THR A 23 -19.35 5.24 1.86
CA THR A 23 -18.11 4.65 1.33
C THR A 23 -17.06 5.71 0.98
N LEU A 24 -15.91 5.62 1.65
CA LEU A 24 -14.72 6.38 1.30
C LEU A 24 -13.69 5.50 0.56
N VAL A 25 -13.22 5.97 -0.60
CA VAL A 25 -12.14 5.33 -1.37
C VAL A 25 -10.91 6.23 -1.36
N VAL A 26 -9.88 5.79 -0.65
CA VAL A 26 -8.57 6.42 -0.60
C VAL A 26 -7.54 5.64 -1.44
N GLY A 27 -6.36 6.22 -1.65
CA GLY A 27 -5.25 5.52 -2.30
C GLY A 27 -3.91 5.91 -1.71
N HIS A 28 -2.90 5.06 -1.91
CA HIS A 28 -1.53 5.27 -1.45
C HIS A 28 -0.56 5.39 -2.64
N PRO A 29 0.65 5.96 -2.47
CA PRO A 29 1.60 6.13 -3.56
C PRO A 29 2.35 4.85 -3.95
N TYR A 30 2.21 3.78 -3.15
CA TYR A 30 2.95 2.54 -3.34
C TYR A 30 2.36 1.64 -4.42
N VAL A 31 3.22 0.92 -5.12
CA VAL A 31 2.82 -0.11 -6.10
C VAL A 31 2.39 -1.39 -5.37
N ASP A 32 3.07 -1.71 -4.27
CA ASP A 32 2.78 -2.84 -3.39
C ASP A 32 2.88 -2.40 -1.93
N ILE A 33 2.05 -2.97 -1.05
CA ILE A 33 1.98 -2.59 0.36
C ILE A 33 3.32 -2.78 1.09
N TRP A 34 4.16 -3.73 0.67
CA TRP A 34 5.47 -3.95 1.28
C TRP A 34 6.42 -2.76 1.09
N GLN A 35 6.24 -1.97 0.03
CA GLN A 35 6.98 -0.72 -0.19
C GLN A 35 6.69 0.34 0.87
N ALA A 36 5.57 0.23 1.58
CA ALA A 36 5.22 1.14 2.66
C ALA A 36 5.97 0.86 3.97
N VAL A 37 6.74 -0.23 4.07
CA VAL A 37 7.64 -0.44 5.20
C VAL A 37 8.83 0.52 5.06
N LYS A 38 9.19 1.22 6.14
CA LYS A 38 10.35 2.12 6.13
C LYS A 38 11.62 1.36 5.72
N PRO A 39 12.37 1.82 4.71
CA PRO A 39 13.54 1.10 4.17
C PRO A 39 14.56 0.67 5.25
N GLN A 40 14.73 1.50 6.28
CA GLN A 40 15.70 1.27 7.36
C GLN A 40 15.37 0.02 8.18
N ARG A 41 14.09 -0.42 8.21
CA ARG A 41 13.68 -1.66 8.88
C ARG A 41 14.27 -2.90 8.24
N VAL A 42 14.58 -2.83 6.95
CA VAL A 42 15.19 -3.92 6.20
C VAL A 42 16.65 -3.64 5.82
N GLY A 43 17.28 -2.67 6.50
CA GLY A 43 18.69 -2.31 6.29
C GLY A 43 18.95 -1.54 4.99
N LEU A 44 17.93 -0.91 4.41
CA LEU A 44 18.03 -0.14 3.17
C LEU A 44 18.04 1.36 3.48
N ALA A 45 18.79 2.13 2.69
CA ALA A 45 18.69 3.58 2.69
C ALA A 45 17.39 4.07 2.01
N ALA A 46 17.00 3.40 0.93
CA ALA A 46 15.77 3.62 0.19
C ALA A 46 15.37 2.33 -0.54
N TRP A 47 14.08 2.18 -0.86
CA TRP A 47 13.65 1.10 -1.76
C TRP A 47 14.21 1.32 -3.18
N PRO A 48 14.63 0.25 -3.88
CA PRO A 48 15.03 0.35 -5.28
C PRO A 48 13.84 0.80 -6.14
N ARG A 49 14.16 1.51 -7.23
CA ARG A 49 13.16 1.90 -8.23
C ARG A 49 12.99 0.77 -9.23
N VAL A 50 11.80 0.17 -9.25
CA VAL A 50 11.42 -0.85 -10.23
C VAL A 50 10.72 -0.19 -11.42
N PRO A 51 11.18 -0.40 -12.67
CA PRO A 51 10.47 0.02 -13.86
C PRO A 51 9.03 -0.51 -13.91
N ARG A 52 8.08 0.32 -14.36
CA ARG A 52 6.63 0.00 -14.31
C ARG A 52 6.19 -1.23 -15.12
N HIS A 53 7.01 -1.67 -16.09
CA HIS A 53 6.72 -2.85 -16.90
C HIS A 53 7.22 -4.15 -16.27
N ILE A 54 7.91 -4.07 -15.13
CA ILE A 54 8.39 -5.20 -14.36
C ILE A 54 7.42 -5.41 -13.19
N GLU A 55 7.06 -6.67 -12.95
CA GLU A 55 6.30 -7.04 -11.76
C GLU A 55 7.10 -6.62 -10.51
N TRP A 56 6.47 -5.84 -9.63
CA TRP A 56 7.19 -5.10 -8.59
C TRP A 56 7.93 -6.02 -7.62
N LYS A 57 7.30 -7.13 -7.21
CA LYS A 57 7.85 -8.08 -6.24
C LYS A 57 9.13 -8.73 -6.76
N HIS A 58 9.10 -9.19 -8.00
CA HIS A 58 10.24 -9.73 -8.70
C HIS A 58 11.33 -8.66 -8.89
N GLY A 59 10.96 -7.46 -9.35
CA GLY A 59 11.93 -6.38 -9.60
C GLY A 59 12.65 -5.90 -8.34
N VAL A 60 11.96 -5.86 -7.19
CA VAL A 60 12.60 -5.54 -5.91
C VAL A 60 13.54 -6.65 -5.46
N CYS A 61 13.14 -7.91 -5.57
CA CYS A 61 14.01 -9.02 -5.18
C CYS A 61 15.27 -9.07 -6.05
N ASP A 62 15.13 -8.90 -7.36
CA ASP A 62 16.26 -8.82 -8.30
C ASP A 62 17.20 -7.66 -7.95
N ALA A 63 16.66 -6.44 -7.79
CA ALA A 63 17.46 -5.26 -7.44
C ALA A 63 18.18 -5.36 -6.08
N LEU A 64 17.67 -6.16 -5.16
CA LEU A 64 18.26 -6.40 -3.83
C LEU A 64 19.12 -7.67 -3.77
N GLY A 65 19.23 -8.41 -4.89
CA GLY A 65 19.96 -9.69 -4.94
C GLY A 65 19.31 -10.80 -4.10
N TRP A 66 17.99 -10.73 -3.89
CA TRP A 66 17.24 -11.75 -3.18
C TRP A 66 16.72 -12.83 -4.15
N PRO A 67 16.54 -14.08 -3.68
CA PRO A 67 15.92 -15.14 -4.47
C PRO A 67 14.56 -14.70 -5.02
N HIS A 68 14.25 -15.07 -6.26
CA HIS A 68 13.05 -14.69 -6.98
C HIS A 68 12.66 -15.64 -8.12
N ALA A 69 13.16 -16.88 -8.10
CA ALA A 69 12.93 -17.83 -9.19
C ALA A 69 11.48 -18.37 -9.21
N ASP A 70 10.83 -18.42 -8.04
CA ASP A 70 9.49 -18.95 -7.89
C ASP A 70 8.67 -18.22 -6.79
N GLN A 71 7.43 -18.68 -6.58
CA GLN A 71 6.55 -18.12 -5.55
C GLN A 71 7.05 -18.35 -4.13
N ALA A 72 7.82 -19.41 -3.88
CA ALA A 72 8.34 -19.72 -2.55
C ALA A 72 9.45 -18.73 -2.15
N ASP A 73 10.31 -18.37 -3.11
CA ASP A 73 11.32 -17.32 -2.97
C ASP A 73 10.68 -15.97 -2.67
N ILE A 74 9.68 -15.58 -3.48
CA ILE A 74 8.93 -14.34 -3.30
C ILE A 74 8.24 -14.32 -1.93
N ALA A 75 7.62 -15.43 -1.51
CA ALA A 75 7.03 -15.55 -0.18
C ALA A 75 8.07 -15.43 0.96
N ALA A 76 9.29 -15.94 0.76
CA ALA A 76 10.38 -15.80 1.73
C ALA A 76 10.83 -14.34 1.90
N ALA A 77 10.92 -13.59 0.79
CA ALA A 77 11.19 -12.15 0.83
C ALA A 77 10.13 -11.38 1.65
N TRP A 78 8.84 -11.69 1.48
CA TRP A 78 7.78 -11.04 2.27
C TRP A 78 7.80 -11.43 3.74
N ARG A 79 8.07 -12.71 4.05
CA ARG A 79 8.27 -13.12 5.45
C ARG A 79 9.43 -12.36 6.09
N ARG A 80 10.53 -12.17 5.35
CA ARG A 80 11.68 -11.39 5.80
C ARG A 80 11.31 -9.92 6.06
N ILE A 81 10.58 -9.26 5.16
CA ILE A 81 10.15 -7.87 5.37
C ILE A 81 9.20 -7.77 6.57
N ARG A 82 8.17 -8.64 6.60
CA ARG A 82 7.16 -8.65 7.66
C ARG A 82 7.77 -8.86 9.04
N SER A 83 8.80 -9.70 9.17
CA SER A 83 9.45 -9.95 10.48
C SER A 83 10.20 -8.75 11.04
N GLN A 84 10.45 -7.72 10.23
CA GLN A 84 11.11 -6.48 10.69
C GLN A 84 10.13 -5.39 11.13
N VAL A 85 8.83 -5.55 10.86
CA VAL A 85 7.78 -4.59 11.22
C VAL A 85 7.25 -4.92 12.61
N ARG A 86 7.36 -3.97 13.54
CA ARG A 86 6.93 -4.16 14.94
C ARG A 86 5.57 -3.53 15.20
N ASP A 87 5.36 -2.33 14.69
CA ASP A 87 4.13 -1.56 14.83
C ASP A 87 3.97 -0.57 13.66
N TRP A 88 2.94 0.27 13.72
CA TRP A 88 2.61 1.25 12.70
C TRP A 88 3.72 2.31 12.48
N THR A 89 4.60 2.55 13.46
CA THR A 89 5.69 3.53 13.35
C THR A 89 6.80 3.05 12.40
N ASP A 90 6.85 1.76 12.09
CA ASP A 90 7.76 1.16 11.12
C ASP A 90 7.24 1.31 9.67
N LEU A 91 6.07 1.92 9.48
CA LEU A 91 5.45 2.18 8.17
C LEU A 91 5.57 3.66 7.77
N GLU A 92 5.52 3.90 6.47
CA GLU A 92 5.56 5.23 5.90
C GLU A 92 4.26 6.02 6.18
N PRO A 93 4.35 7.31 6.56
CA PRO A 93 3.17 8.13 6.88
C PRO A 93 2.15 8.22 5.74
N ALA A 94 2.59 8.12 4.48
CA ALA A 94 1.68 8.17 3.33
C ALA A 94 0.70 6.99 3.27
N LEU A 95 1.01 5.86 3.92
CA LEU A 95 0.05 4.77 4.14
C LEU A 95 -0.76 5.02 5.41
N ILE A 96 -0.10 5.30 6.53
CA ILE A 96 -0.76 5.47 7.84
C ILE A 96 -1.83 6.55 7.79
N GLY A 97 -1.54 7.71 7.21
CA GLY A 97 -2.53 8.79 7.09
C GLY A 97 -3.75 8.43 6.25
N ARG A 98 -3.65 7.46 5.33
CA ARG A 98 -4.82 6.95 4.59
C ARG A 98 -5.64 5.98 5.42
N VAL A 99 -4.99 5.22 6.31
CA VAL A 99 -5.68 4.35 7.27
C VAL A 99 -6.40 5.17 8.32
N GLU A 100 -5.75 6.21 8.85
CA GLU A 100 -6.36 7.17 9.78
C GLU A 100 -7.60 7.83 9.15
N GLU A 101 -7.49 8.31 7.91
CA GLU A 101 -8.63 8.89 7.17
C GLU A 101 -9.82 7.91 7.03
N LEU A 102 -9.54 6.62 6.81
CA LEU A 102 -10.58 5.58 6.77
C LEU A 102 -11.19 5.31 8.14
N ILE A 103 -10.39 5.33 9.21
CA ILE A 103 -10.87 5.17 10.58
C ILE A 103 -11.78 6.35 10.93
N ASP A 104 -11.31 7.58 10.72
CA ASP A 104 -12.07 8.79 10.99
C ASP A 104 -13.42 8.77 10.26
N PHE A 105 -13.43 8.36 8.99
CA PHE A 105 -14.66 8.25 8.20
C PHE A 105 -15.71 7.32 8.84
N VAL A 106 -15.31 6.19 9.41
CA VAL A 106 -16.25 5.23 10.02
C VAL A 106 -16.52 5.49 11.50
N THR A 107 -15.72 6.34 12.16
CA THR A 107 -15.86 6.65 13.59
C THR A 107 -16.38 8.05 13.89
N GLN A 108 -16.61 8.88 12.86
CA GLN A 108 -17.22 10.18 13.05
C GLN A 108 -18.57 10.02 13.79
N PRO A 109 -18.81 10.76 14.87
CA PRO A 109 -20.11 10.75 15.52
C PRO A 109 -21.15 11.20 14.49
N ALA A 110 -22.27 10.46 14.42
CA ALA A 110 -23.43 10.94 13.69
C ALA A 110 -23.74 12.34 14.21
N GLY A 111 -23.73 13.35 13.33
CA GLY A 111 -23.92 14.73 13.73
C GLY A 111 -25.16 14.86 14.60
N ASP A 112 -25.07 15.68 15.64
CA ASP A 112 -26.21 16.03 16.48
C ASP A 112 -27.34 16.58 15.57
N GLU A 113 -28.37 15.76 15.32
CA GLU A 113 -29.67 16.17 14.76
C GLU A 113 -30.58 16.69 15.87
#